data_AF-A0A813KKF5-F1
#
_entry.id   AF-A0A813KKF5-F1
#
_cell.length_a   1.000
_cell.length_b   1.000
_cell.length_c   1.000
_cell.angle_alpha   90.00
_cell.angle_beta   90.00
_cell.angle_gamma   90.00
#
_symmetry.space_group_name_H-M   'P 1'
#
loop_
_entity.id
_entity.type
_entity.pdbx_description
1 polymer ?
#
loop_
_entity_poly.entity_id
_entity_poly.type
_entity_poly.pdbx_seq_one_letter_code
_entity_poly.pdbx_strand_id
1 'polypeptide(L)'
;MNSAMTDDFEMSDMEEIEFQQTMMEAVSQQQQPEQQTVPTSQQVHQWEVETDYSEKYCDDIYEYRRVTVPRGMLNLFPQGRTMQEIEWRGHGITMSRGWEHYDHHQPEANVLLFRRVLGTDPKTGGIPPEMAVKVQQRACYIAELEQMRERMLAEQARRNELQVGDMF
;
A
#
# COMPACT_ATOMS: atom_id res chain seq x y z
N MET A 1 -2.44 30.97 77.44
CA MET A 1 -1.85 31.83 76.41
C MET A 1 -1.38 30.91 75.30
N ASN A 2 -2.09 30.93 74.17
CA ASN A 2 -1.80 30.07 73.02
C ASN A 2 -0.52 30.58 72.33
N SER A 3 0.39 29.66 71.98
CA SER A 3 1.42 29.92 70.99
C SER A 3 1.27 28.85 69.90
N ALA A 4 0.76 29.28 68.75
CA ALA A 4 0.63 28.45 67.56
C ALA A 4 2.02 28.20 66.97
N MET A 5 2.35 26.92 66.75
CA MET A 5 3.37 26.50 65.79
C MET A 5 2.78 26.75 64.40
N THR A 6 3.43 27.61 63.63
CA THR A 6 3.19 27.76 62.20
C THR A 6 3.81 26.57 61.49
N ASP A 7 2.94 25.73 60.95
CA ASP A 7 3.24 24.62 60.04
C ASP A 7 3.33 25.23 58.63
N ASP A 8 4.55 25.34 58.10
CA ASP A 8 4.87 26.05 56.85
C ASP A 8 5.38 25.08 55.77
N PHE A 9 4.92 23.83 55.77
CA PHE A 9 5.48 22.81 54.89
C PHE A 9 4.44 21.84 54.30
N GLU A 10 3.30 22.33 53.78
CA GLU A 10 2.36 21.45 53.06
C GLU A 10 1.67 22.09 51.84
N MET A 11 2.17 23.23 51.33
CA MET A 11 1.56 23.87 50.13
C MET A 11 2.35 23.68 48.83
N SER A 12 3.61 23.25 48.85
CA SER A 12 4.41 23.03 47.63
C SER A 12 4.17 21.67 46.96
N ASP A 13 3.89 20.64 47.75
CA ASP A 13 3.83 19.25 47.24
C ASP A 13 2.51 18.97 46.52
N MET A 14 1.44 19.70 46.85
CA MET A 14 0.13 19.53 46.21
C MET A 14 0.10 20.11 44.79
N GLU A 15 0.71 21.26 44.57
CA GLU A 15 0.83 21.87 43.23
C GLU A 15 1.77 21.04 42.32
N GLU A 16 2.81 20.42 42.88
CA GLU A 16 3.72 19.55 42.13
C GLU A 16 3.03 18.23 41.72
N ILE A 17 2.19 17.66 42.59
CA ILE A 17 1.38 16.47 42.26
C ILE A 17 0.32 16.79 41.20
N GLU A 18 -0.37 17.93 41.30
CA GLU A 18 -1.36 18.36 40.30
C GLU A 18 -0.70 18.61 38.93
N PHE A 19 0.50 19.20 38.92
CA PHE A 19 1.26 19.40 37.69
C PHE A 19 1.69 18.07 37.06
N GLN A 20 2.15 17.12 37.87
CA GLN A 20 2.49 15.77 37.40
C GLN A 20 1.28 14.98 36.91
N GLN A 21 0.12 15.12 37.56
CA GLN A 21 -1.15 14.53 37.11
C GLN A 21 -1.61 15.12 35.77
N THR A 22 -1.57 16.44 35.64
CA THR A 22 -1.94 17.15 34.41
C THR A 22 -1.01 16.77 33.25
N MET A 23 0.29 16.60 33.53
CA MET A 23 1.28 16.10 32.57
C MET A 23 1.01 14.65 32.18
N MET A 24 0.67 13.76 33.12
CA MET A 24 0.28 12.38 32.80
C MET A 24 -1.01 12.31 31.97
N GLU A 25 -2.00 13.15 32.26
CA GLU A 25 -3.23 13.25 31.47
C GLU A 25 -2.97 13.81 30.07
N ALA A 26 -2.10 14.81 29.94
CA ALA A 26 -1.71 15.38 28.65
C ALA A 26 -0.91 14.36 27.80
N VAL A 27 -0.04 13.56 28.43
CA VAL A 27 0.67 12.46 27.75
C VAL A 27 -0.29 11.33 27.35
N SER A 28 -1.31 11.04 28.18
CA SER A 28 -2.36 10.07 27.82
C SER A 28 -3.26 10.57 26.68
N GLN A 29 -3.49 11.88 26.58
CA GLN A 29 -4.25 12.51 25.48
C GLN A 29 -3.40 12.72 24.21
N GLN A 30 -2.07 12.62 24.32
CA GLN A 30 -1.13 12.57 23.19
C GLN A 30 -0.88 11.14 22.68
N GLN A 31 -1.78 10.19 22.93
CA GLN A 31 -1.90 9.01 22.08
C GLN A 31 -2.26 9.48 20.66
N GLN A 32 -1.21 9.82 19.90
CA GLN A 32 -1.27 9.94 18.46
C GLN A 32 -1.91 8.65 17.96
N PRO A 33 -2.90 8.71 17.06
CA PRO A 33 -3.47 7.49 16.51
C PRO A 33 -2.32 6.73 15.87
N GLU A 34 -1.96 5.58 16.45
CA GLU A 34 -1.13 4.60 15.78
C GLU A 34 -1.69 4.44 14.36
N GLN A 35 -0.85 4.61 13.34
CA GLN A 35 -1.25 4.42 11.96
C GLN A 35 -1.85 3.01 11.86
N GLN A 36 -3.18 2.92 11.86
CA GLN A 36 -3.88 1.64 11.84
C GLN A 36 -3.59 0.99 10.48
N THR A 37 -2.65 0.05 10.49
CA THR A 37 -2.26 -0.72 9.30
C THR A 37 -3.33 -1.73 8.90
N VAL A 38 -4.27 -2.02 9.79
CA VAL A 38 -5.33 -3.00 9.59
C VAL A 38 -6.69 -2.32 9.67
N PRO A 39 -7.53 -2.39 8.61
CA PRO A 39 -8.84 -1.78 8.62
C PRO A 39 -9.82 -2.53 9.52
N THR A 40 -10.73 -1.79 10.17
CA THR A 40 -11.80 -2.36 11.00
C THR A 40 -12.80 -3.12 10.12
N SER A 41 -13.43 -4.19 10.62
CA SER A 41 -14.42 -4.97 9.86
C SER A 41 -15.56 -4.12 9.27
N GLN A 42 -16.01 -3.07 9.97
CA GLN A 42 -17.01 -2.13 9.46
C GLN A 42 -16.50 -1.31 8.27
N GLN A 43 -15.24 -0.87 8.30
CA GLN A 43 -14.62 -0.12 7.21
C GLN A 43 -14.46 -1.00 5.97
N VAL A 44 -14.02 -2.26 6.15
CA VAL A 44 -13.91 -3.22 5.07
C VAL A 44 -15.27 -3.46 4.40
N HIS A 45 -16.34 -3.63 5.20
CA HIS A 45 -17.68 -3.80 4.64
C HIS A 45 -18.16 -2.59 3.86
N GLN A 46 -17.91 -1.37 4.36
CA GLN A 46 -18.24 -0.14 3.65
C GLN A 46 -17.50 -0.06 2.30
N TRP A 47 -16.21 -0.36 2.30
CA TRP A 47 -15.40 -0.34 1.09
C TRP A 47 -15.78 -1.42 0.09
N GLU A 48 -16.18 -2.60 0.55
CA GLU A 48 -16.68 -3.67 -0.30
C GLU A 48 -17.90 -3.20 -1.12
N VAL A 49 -18.80 -2.41 -0.50
CA VAL A 49 -19.99 -1.86 -1.17
C VAL A 49 -19.63 -0.75 -2.16
N GLU A 50 -18.66 0.09 -1.83
CA GLU A 50 -18.23 1.22 -2.68
C GLU A 50 -17.26 0.81 -3.81
N THR A 51 -16.67 -0.38 -3.73
CA THR A 51 -15.71 -0.87 -4.72
C THR A 51 -16.40 -1.24 -6.03
N ASP A 52 -15.97 -0.62 -7.12
CA ASP A 52 -16.50 -0.86 -8.47
C ASP A 52 -15.57 -1.79 -9.28
N TYR A 53 -16.17 -2.73 -10.02
CA TYR A 53 -15.45 -3.72 -10.83
C TYR A 53 -15.79 -3.51 -12.30
N SER A 54 -14.78 -3.21 -13.13
CA SER A 54 -15.04 -3.03 -14.56
C SER A 54 -15.40 -4.33 -15.28
N GLU A 55 -15.94 -4.17 -16.49
CA GLU A 55 -15.96 -5.25 -17.47
C GLU A 55 -14.56 -5.79 -17.72
N LYS A 56 -14.52 -7.05 -18.14
CA LYS A 56 -13.28 -7.76 -18.46
C LYS A 56 -12.95 -7.56 -19.93
N TYR A 57 -11.66 -7.45 -20.21
CA TYR A 57 -11.13 -7.45 -21.57
C TYR A 57 -9.93 -8.38 -21.63
N CYS A 58 -9.62 -8.91 -22.81
CA CYS A 58 -8.62 -9.96 -22.96
C CYS A 58 -7.63 -9.61 -24.08
N ASP A 59 -6.37 -10.00 -23.91
CA ASP A 59 -5.43 -10.17 -25.02
C ASP A 59 -5.28 -11.68 -25.33
N ASP A 60 -4.19 -12.09 -25.97
CA ASP A 60 -3.94 -13.49 -26.31
C ASP A 60 -3.49 -14.36 -25.10
N ILE A 61 -3.16 -13.75 -23.96
CA ILE A 61 -2.52 -14.40 -22.81
C ILE A 61 -3.31 -14.19 -21.51
N TYR A 62 -3.82 -12.98 -21.28
CA TYR A 62 -4.41 -12.53 -20.03
C TYR A 62 -5.83 -11.97 -20.23
N GLU A 63 -6.67 -12.20 -19.22
CA GLU A 63 -7.90 -11.46 -18.92
C GLU A 63 -7.55 -10.33 -17.95
N TYR A 64 -8.06 -9.13 -18.22
CA TYR A 64 -7.78 -7.92 -17.47
C TYR A 64 -9.08 -7.32 -16.90
N ARG A 65 -8.93 -6.57 -15.82
CA ARG A 65 -10.00 -5.78 -15.20
C ARG A 65 -9.38 -4.65 -14.38
N ARG A 66 -10.03 -3.49 -14.35
CA ARG A 66 -9.74 -2.46 -13.35
C ARG A 66 -10.72 -2.55 -12.18
N VAL A 67 -10.23 -2.28 -10.99
CA VAL A 67 -11.04 -2.18 -9.78
C VAL A 67 -10.87 -0.77 -9.22
N THR A 68 -11.97 -0.04 -9.11
CA THR A 68 -11.96 1.32 -8.57
C THR A 68 -12.35 1.24 -7.09
N VAL A 69 -11.43 1.62 -6.22
CA VAL A 69 -11.63 1.57 -4.77
C VAL A 69 -11.89 2.97 -4.17
N PRO A 70 -12.51 3.05 -2.99
CA PRO A 70 -12.59 4.29 -2.21
C PRO A 70 -11.22 4.91 -1.92
N ARG A 71 -11.11 6.23 -2.03
CA ARG A 71 -9.86 6.97 -1.77
C ARG A 71 -9.33 6.80 -0.34
N GLY A 72 -10.21 6.55 0.62
CA GLY A 72 -9.82 6.29 2.02
C GLY A 72 -8.97 5.02 2.20
N MET A 73 -9.02 4.08 1.25
CA MET A 73 -8.22 2.86 1.28
C MET A 73 -6.76 3.08 0.89
N LEU A 74 -6.46 4.14 0.13
CA LEU A 74 -5.15 4.35 -0.48
C LEU A 74 -4.01 4.44 0.54
N ASN A 75 -4.30 4.96 1.73
CA ASN A 75 -3.32 5.10 2.81
C ASN A 75 -2.87 3.75 3.39
N LEU A 76 -3.63 2.68 3.15
CA LEU A 76 -3.32 1.33 3.61
C LEU A 76 -2.52 0.51 2.59
N PHE A 77 -2.43 1.00 1.36
CA PHE A 77 -1.75 0.28 0.29
C PHE A 77 -0.23 0.44 0.38
N PRO A 78 0.53 -0.59 0.00
CA PRO A 78 1.98 -0.49 -0.02
C PRO A 78 2.43 0.54 -1.05
N GLN A 79 3.41 1.37 -0.67
CA GLN A 79 4.01 2.35 -1.57
C GLN A 79 5.11 1.70 -2.40
N GLY A 80 5.13 1.99 -3.71
CA GLY A 80 6.21 1.57 -4.61
C GLY A 80 6.19 0.08 -5.00
N ARG A 81 5.15 -0.67 -4.66
CA ARG A 81 4.96 -2.06 -5.13
C ARG A 81 3.49 -2.43 -5.26
N THR A 82 3.20 -3.44 -6.07
CA THR A 82 1.88 -4.04 -6.17
C THR A 82 1.53 -4.90 -4.95
N MET A 83 0.25 -5.24 -4.84
CA MET A 83 -0.30 -6.00 -3.71
C MET A 83 -0.39 -7.49 -4.03
N GLN A 84 -0.08 -8.33 -3.05
CA GLN A 84 -0.29 -9.77 -3.12
C GLN A 84 -1.77 -10.14 -2.92
N GLU A 85 -2.15 -11.37 -3.32
CA GLU A 85 -3.52 -11.87 -3.19
C GLU A 85 -4.09 -11.72 -1.78
N ILE A 86 -3.30 -12.02 -0.76
CA ILE A 86 -3.74 -11.90 0.62
C ILE A 86 -3.97 -10.45 1.06
N GLU A 87 -3.18 -9.50 0.54
CA GLU A 87 -3.23 -8.10 0.94
C GLU A 87 -4.50 -7.45 0.39
N TRP A 88 -4.75 -7.55 -0.92
CA TRP A 88 -5.93 -6.92 -1.52
C TRP A 88 -7.23 -7.59 -1.07
N ARG A 89 -7.24 -8.90 -0.80
CA ARG A 89 -8.40 -9.58 -0.18
C ARG A 89 -8.66 -9.09 1.24
N GLY A 90 -7.61 -8.81 2.01
CA GLY A 90 -7.72 -8.24 3.36
C GLY A 90 -8.37 -6.85 3.38
N HIS A 91 -8.30 -6.11 2.29
CA HIS A 91 -8.95 -4.81 2.12
C HIS A 91 -10.40 -4.90 1.61
N GLY A 92 -10.97 -6.11 1.46
CA GLY A 92 -12.36 -6.30 1.03
C GLY A 92 -12.55 -6.42 -0.48
N ILE A 93 -11.48 -6.49 -1.27
CA ILE A 93 -11.58 -6.72 -2.72
C ILE A 93 -11.84 -8.21 -2.96
N THR A 94 -12.96 -8.53 -3.59
CA THR A 94 -13.43 -9.91 -3.78
C THR A 94 -13.52 -10.27 -5.25
N MET A 95 -12.68 -11.24 -5.66
CA MET A 95 -12.68 -11.81 -7.02
C MET A 95 -12.40 -13.32 -6.97
N SER A 96 -12.61 -14.00 -8.09
CA SER A 96 -12.21 -15.41 -8.28
C SER A 96 -10.70 -15.62 -8.07
N ARG A 97 -10.22 -16.86 -8.06
CA ARG A 97 -8.77 -17.11 -7.97
C ARG A 97 -8.03 -16.76 -9.26
N GLY A 98 -6.73 -16.51 -9.11
CA GLY A 98 -5.77 -16.28 -10.20
C GLY A 98 -5.59 -14.83 -10.63
N TRP A 99 -6.25 -13.87 -9.99
CA TRP A 99 -6.05 -12.44 -10.27
C TRP A 99 -4.78 -11.94 -9.58
N GLU A 100 -3.96 -11.22 -10.34
CA GLU A 100 -2.72 -10.58 -9.93
C GLU A 100 -2.85 -9.06 -10.11
N HIS A 101 -2.51 -8.28 -9.08
CA HIS A 101 -2.33 -6.84 -9.21
C HIS A 101 -0.96 -6.59 -9.86
N TYR A 102 -0.95 -6.17 -11.12
CA TYR A 102 0.28 -6.24 -11.93
C TYR A 102 0.94 -4.88 -12.16
N ASP A 103 0.22 -3.77 -12.01
CA ASP A 103 0.78 -2.44 -12.27
C ASP A 103 -0.03 -1.33 -11.57
N HIS A 104 0.59 -0.17 -11.40
CA HIS A 104 -0.02 1.03 -10.83
C HIS A 104 -0.57 1.95 -11.92
N HIS A 105 -1.80 2.41 -11.76
CA HIS A 105 -2.36 3.42 -12.66
C HIS A 105 -1.92 4.82 -12.22
N GLN A 106 -0.89 5.38 -12.88
CA GLN A 106 -0.33 6.69 -12.53
C GLN A 106 -1.34 7.85 -12.50
N PRO A 107 -2.32 7.95 -13.44
CA PRO A 107 -3.29 9.04 -13.42
C PRO A 107 -4.25 9.02 -12.21
N GLU A 108 -4.70 7.83 -11.80
CA GLU A 108 -5.68 7.65 -10.71
C GLU A 108 -5.26 6.51 -9.79
N ALA A 109 -4.68 6.86 -8.63
CA ALA A 109 -4.16 5.88 -7.66
C ALA A 109 -5.23 4.93 -7.09
N ASN A 110 -6.50 5.34 -7.10
CA ASN A 110 -7.64 4.52 -6.66
C ASN A 110 -8.15 3.54 -7.72
N VAL A 111 -7.50 3.47 -8.88
CA VAL A 111 -7.76 2.48 -9.92
C VAL A 111 -6.66 1.42 -9.86
N LEU A 112 -7.02 0.22 -9.45
CA LEU A 112 -6.14 -0.94 -9.35
C LEU A 112 -6.25 -1.79 -10.61
N LEU A 113 -5.10 -2.19 -11.17
CA LEU A 113 -5.04 -2.95 -12.42
C LEU A 113 -4.78 -4.42 -12.12
N PHE A 114 -5.74 -5.27 -12.48
CA PHE A 114 -5.63 -6.71 -12.29
C PHE A 114 -5.55 -7.44 -13.63
N ARG A 115 -4.77 -8.52 -13.65
CA ARG A 115 -4.71 -9.47 -14.76
C ARG A 115 -4.79 -10.90 -14.24
N ARG A 116 -5.20 -11.83 -15.08
CA ARG A 116 -5.21 -13.27 -14.82
C ARG A 116 -4.98 -14.01 -16.12
N VAL A 117 -4.28 -15.14 -16.08
CA VAL A 117 -4.03 -15.95 -17.29
C VAL A 117 -5.36 -16.47 -17.86
N LEU A 118 -5.52 -16.43 -19.18
CA LEU A 118 -6.72 -16.98 -19.81
C LEU A 118 -6.90 -18.48 -19.52
N GLY A 119 -8.14 -18.89 -19.33
CA GLY A 119 -8.47 -20.28 -18.97
C GLY A 119 -8.12 -20.68 -17.55
N THR A 120 -7.71 -19.74 -16.68
CA THR A 120 -7.48 -20.04 -15.25
C THR A 120 -8.77 -20.51 -14.57
N ASP A 121 -8.69 -21.63 -13.86
CA ASP A 121 -9.81 -22.15 -13.09
C ASP A 121 -10.15 -21.18 -11.93
N PRO A 122 -11.39 -20.63 -11.87
CA PRO A 122 -11.78 -19.66 -10.86
C PRO A 122 -11.76 -20.21 -9.43
N LYS A 123 -11.81 -21.54 -9.22
CA LYS A 123 -11.84 -22.19 -7.91
C LYS A 123 -10.47 -22.62 -7.41
N THR A 124 -9.62 -23.13 -8.31
CA THR A 124 -8.28 -23.64 -7.95
C THR A 124 -7.17 -22.63 -8.23
N GLY A 125 -7.37 -21.68 -9.15
CA GLY A 125 -6.32 -20.79 -9.65
C GLY A 125 -5.33 -21.46 -10.60
N GLY A 126 -5.59 -22.72 -10.98
CA GLY A 126 -4.72 -23.46 -11.91
C GLY A 126 -4.79 -22.89 -13.32
N ILE A 127 -3.62 -22.74 -13.95
CA ILE A 127 -3.49 -22.30 -15.34
C ILE A 127 -3.37 -23.51 -16.28
N PRO A 128 -3.94 -23.47 -17.49
CA PRO A 128 -3.72 -24.51 -18.49
C PRO A 128 -2.24 -24.63 -18.88
N PRO A 129 -1.69 -25.85 -19.10
CA PRO A 129 -0.29 -26.03 -19.47
C PRO A 129 0.13 -25.28 -20.74
N GLU A 130 -0.77 -25.19 -21.72
CA GLU A 130 -0.54 -24.43 -22.96
C GLU A 130 -0.32 -22.93 -22.69
N MET A 131 -1.04 -22.38 -21.71
CA MET A 131 -0.93 -20.97 -21.34
C MET A 131 0.32 -20.72 -20.50
N ALA A 132 0.77 -21.70 -19.69
CA ALA A 132 2.00 -21.58 -18.93
C ALA A 132 3.22 -21.30 -19.83
N VAL A 133 3.30 -21.95 -21.00
CA VAL A 133 4.37 -21.72 -21.98
C VAL A 133 4.30 -20.30 -22.54
N LYS A 134 3.11 -19.83 -22.93
CA LYS A 134 2.91 -18.47 -23.45
C LYS A 134 3.24 -17.40 -22.41
N VAL A 135 2.83 -17.61 -21.16
CA VAL A 135 3.14 -16.73 -20.03
C VAL A 135 4.65 -16.65 -19.81
N GLN A 136 5.36 -17.78 -19.83
CA GLN A 136 6.81 -17.81 -19.68
C GLN A 136 7.52 -17.07 -20.83
N GLN A 137 7.08 -17.27 -22.07
CA GLN A 137 7.60 -16.55 -23.24
C GLN A 137 7.41 -15.04 -23.10
N ARG A 138 6.20 -14.61 -22.71
CA ARG A 138 5.90 -13.19 -22.48
C ARG A 138 6.75 -12.60 -21.35
N ALA A 139 6.93 -13.32 -20.25
CA ALA A 139 7.76 -12.87 -19.14
C ALA A 139 9.24 -12.73 -19.56
N CYS A 140 9.76 -13.69 -20.31
CA CYS A 140 11.11 -13.62 -20.86
C CYS A 140 11.28 -12.40 -21.78
N TYR A 141 10.30 -12.15 -22.66
CA TYR A 141 10.31 -11.01 -23.56
C TYR A 141 10.28 -9.67 -22.81
N ILE A 142 9.42 -9.53 -21.80
CA ILE A 142 9.35 -8.31 -20.98
C ILE A 142 10.70 -8.08 -20.27
N ALA A 143 11.28 -9.11 -19.65
CA ALA A 143 12.56 -9.00 -18.96
C ALA A 143 13.71 -8.62 -19.91
N GLU A 144 13.72 -9.14 -21.13
CA GLU A 144 14.70 -8.76 -22.15
C GLU A 144 14.57 -7.28 -22.54
N LEU A 145 13.34 -6.80 -22.75
CA LEU A 145 13.08 -5.39 -23.04
C LEU A 145 13.51 -4.46 -21.89
N GLU A 146 13.24 -4.85 -20.65
CA GLU A 146 13.65 -4.10 -19.47
C GLU A 146 15.18 -4.02 -19.36
N GLN A 147 15.89 -5.14 -19.53
CA GLN A 147 17.35 -5.15 -19.56
C GLN A 147 17.93 -4.27 -20.67
N MET A 148 17.32 -4.30 -21.86
CA MET A 148 17.74 -3.46 -22.97
C MET A 148 17.53 -1.97 -22.67
N ARG A 149 16.40 -1.62 -22.05
CA ARG A 149 16.10 -0.25 -21.59
C ARG A 149 17.13 0.24 -20.57
N GLU A 150 17.44 -0.58 -19.57
CA GLU A 150 18.43 -0.24 -18.54
C GLU A 150 19.82 0.01 -19.13
N ARG A 151 20.27 -0.86 -20.06
CA ARG A 151 21.55 -0.67 -20.75
C ARG A 151 21.59 0.64 -21.54
N MET A 152 20.51 0.98 -22.24
CA MET A 152 20.42 2.23 -22.99
C MET A 152 20.51 3.45 -22.06
N LEU A 153 19.77 3.46 -20.95
CA LEU A 153 19.79 4.55 -19.97
C LEU A 153 21.16 4.70 -19.32
N ALA A 154 21.82 3.59 -18.99
CA ALA A 154 23.17 3.61 -18.42
C ALA A 154 24.20 4.19 -19.41
N GLU A 155 24.09 3.85 -20.68
CA GLU A 155 24.98 4.39 -21.72
C GLU A 155 24.73 5.89 -21.95
N GLN A 156 23.46 6.33 -21.95
CA GLN A 156 23.10 7.74 -22.03
C GLN A 156 23.63 8.54 -20.82
N ALA A 157 23.48 8.00 -19.60
CA ALA A 157 23.99 8.64 -18.40
C ALA A 157 25.52 8.79 -18.44
N ARG A 158 26.24 7.71 -18.80
CA ARG A 158 27.70 7.73 -18.97
C ARG A 158 28.14 8.76 -20.00
N ARG A 159 27.44 8.83 -21.14
CA ARG A 159 27.73 9.82 -22.19
C ARG A 159 27.51 11.24 -21.69
N ASN A 160 26.42 11.50 -20.96
CA ASN A 160 26.14 12.81 -20.39
C ASN A 160 27.20 13.21 -19.36
N GLU A 161 27.67 12.30 -18.51
CA GLU A 161 28.75 12.55 -17.54
C GLU A 161 30.06 12.93 -18.22
N LEU A 162 30.47 12.22 -19.28
CA LEU A 162 31.66 12.57 -20.07
C LEU A 162 31.53 13.95 -20.71
N GLN A 163 30.34 14.27 -21.23
CA GLN A 163 30.08 15.58 -21.86
C GLN A 163 30.12 16.74 -20.86
N VAL A 164 29.71 16.53 -19.61
CA VAL A 164 29.77 17.54 -18.55
C VAL A 164 31.19 17.68 -17.99
N GLY A 165 31.95 16.58 -17.91
CA GLY A 165 33.35 16.58 -17.45
C GLY A 165 34.32 17.36 -18.36
N ASP A 166 34.07 17.38 -19.66
CA ASP A 166 34.87 18.14 -20.65
C ASP A 166 34.48 19.64 -20.75
N MET A 167 33.47 20.10 -20.01
CA MET A 167 33.00 21.50 -20.03
C MET A 167 33.54 22.39 -18.88
N PHE A 168 34.47 21.88 -18.06
CA PHE A 168 35.11 22.63 -16.96
C PHE A 168 36.64 22.67 -17.06
#